data_AF-A0A932D8N8-F1
#
_entry.id   AF-A0A932D8N8-F1
#
_cell.length_a   1.000
_cell.length_b   1.000
_cell.length_c   1.000
_cell.angle_alpha   90.00
_cell.angle_beta   90.00
_cell.angle_gamma   90.00
#
_symmetry.space_group_name_H-M   'P 1'
#
loop_
_entity.id
_entity.type
_entity.pdbx_description
1 polymer ?
#
loop_
_entity_poly.entity_id
_entity_poly.type
_entity_poly.pdbx_seq_one_letter_code
_entity_poly.pdbx_strand_id
1 'polypeptide(L)' 'MRLIPSGGGAFEISVNGHKIYSKLQTGKFPDPDAIVKAIRAKG' A
#
# COMPACT_ATOMS: atom_id res chain seq x y z
N MET A 1 -29.36 7.92 7.87
CA MET A 1 -28.28 6.92 8.03
C MET A 1 -27.09 7.40 7.21
N ARG A 2 -25.96 7.80 7.83
CA ARG A 2 -24.77 8.27 7.11
C ARG A 2 -23.94 7.03 6.75
N LEU A 3 -23.74 6.77 5.45
CA LEU A 3 -22.75 5.78 5.00
C LEU A 3 -21.39 6.27 5.51
N ILE A 4 -20.86 5.63 6.54
CA ILE A 4 -19.43 5.70 6.84
C ILE A 4 -18.79 4.80 5.78
N PRO A 5 -18.06 5.34 4.79
CA PRO A 5 -17.30 4.48 3.91
C PRO A 5 -16.33 3.70 4.79
N SER A 6 -16.52 2.39 4.95
CA SER A 6 -15.50 1.53 5.55
C SER A 6 -14.21 1.81 4.77
N GLY A 7 -13.24 2.47 5.41
CA GLY A 7 -12.12 3.18 4.77
C GLY A 7 -11.49 2.41 3.61
N GLY A 8 -12.03 2.63 2.41
CA GLY A 8 -12.08 1.66 1.32
C GLY A 8 -10.79 0.87 1.12
N GLY A 9 -10.74 -0.35 1.67
CA GLY A 9 -9.70 -1.35 1.42
C GLY A 9 -8.30 -0.79 1.17
N ALA A 10 -7.86 0.13 2.04
CA ALA A 10 -6.58 0.81 1.94
C ALA A 10 -5.46 -0.21 2.17
N PHE A 11 -4.64 -0.42 1.15
CA PHE A 11 -3.49 -1.31 1.23
C PHE A 11 -2.22 -0.46 1.19
N GLU A 12 -1.61 -0.26 2.34
CA GLU A 12 -0.40 0.54 2.50
C GLU A 12 0.75 -0.33 3.00
N ILE A 13 1.91 -0.19 2.37
CA ILE A 13 3.13 -0.94 2.75
C ILE A 13 4.19 0.07 3.16
N SER A 14 4.76 -0.13 4.34
CA SER A 14 5.83 0.70 4.90
C SER A 14 6.99 -0.18 5.35
N VAL A 15 8.21 0.26 5.04
CA VAL A 15 9.46 -0.41 5.42
C VAL A 15 10.31 0.59 6.20
N ASN A 16 10.77 0.20 7.40
CA ASN A 16 11.53 1.08 8.29
C ASN A 16 10.85 2.44 8.57
N GLY A 17 9.52 2.48 8.64
CA GLY A 17 8.76 3.72 8.83
C GLY A 17 8.57 4.56 7.55
N HIS A 18 9.16 4.16 6.43
CA HIS A 18 8.96 4.81 5.13
C HIS A 18 7.90 4.07 4.33
N LYS A 19 6.79 4.75 4.01
CA LYS A 19 5.77 4.24 3.11
C LYS A 19 6.33 4.02 1.71
N ILE A 20 6.33 2.78 1.25
CA ILE A 20 6.80 2.37 -0.08
C ILE A 20 5.64 2.12 -1.05
N TYR A 21 4.42 1.90 -0.54
CA TYR A 21 3.24 1.70 -1.39
C TYR A 21 1.96 2.18 -0.71
N SER A 22 1.03 2.71 -1.51
CA SER A 22 -0.33 3.02 -1.07
C SER A 22 -1.32 2.76 -2.20
N LYS A 23 -2.16 1.75 -2.05
CA LYS A 23 -3.25 1.42 -2.98
C LYS A 23 -4.25 2.57 -3.11
N LEU A 24 -4.39 3.41 -2.09
CA LEU A 24 -5.22 4.61 -2.19
C LEU A 24 -4.66 5.61 -3.20
N GLN A 25 -3.34 5.68 -3.34
CA GLN A 25 -2.69 6.55 -4.33
C GLN A 25 -2.68 5.93 -5.73
N THR A 26 -2.46 4.62 -5.83
CA THR A 26 -2.36 3.93 -7.13
C THR A 26 -3.71 3.47 -7.68
N GLY A 27 -4.73 3.35 -6.83
CA GLY A 27 -6.04 2.78 -7.14
C GLY A 27 -6.03 1.28 -7.46
N LYS A 28 -4.88 0.60 -7.39
CA LYS A 28 -4.71 -0.81 -7.77
C LYS A 28 -3.97 -1.56 -6.66
N PHE A 29 -4.12 -2.88 -6.61
CA PHE A 29 -3.26 -3.68 -5.75
C PHE A 29 -1.84 -3.71 -6.31
N PRO A 30 -0.81 -3.68 -5.44
CA PRO A 30 0.56 -3.77 -5.91
C PRO A 30 0.84 -5.17 -6.46
N ASP A 31 1.76 -5.22 -7.41
CA ASP A 31 2.32 -6.50 -7.84
C ASP A 31 3.25 -7.05 -6.74
N PRO A 32 3.07 -8.31 -6.30
CA PRO A 32 3.85 -8.87 -5.21
C PRO A 32 5.36 -8.88 -5.51
N ASP A 33 5.75 -9.10 -6.77
CA ASP A 33 7.16 -9.15 -7.15
C ASP A 33 7.80 -7.76 -7.09
N ALA A 34 7.05 -6.74 -7.54
CA ALA A 34 7.46 -5.34 -7.44
C ALA A 34 7.65 -4.89 -5.98
N ILE A 35 6.78 -5.35 -5.07
CA ILE A 35 6.90 -5.05 -3.63
C ILE A 35 8.12 -5.74 -3.04
N VAL A 36 8.33 -7.04 -3.32
CA VAL A 36 9.51 -7.76 -2.81
C VAL A 36 10.79 -7.10 -3.29
N LYS A 37 10.86 -6.67 -4.56
CA LYS A 37 11.99 -5.91 -5.11
C LYS A 37 12.19 -4.57 -4.41
N ALA A 38 11.10 -3.82 -4.17
CA ALA A 38 11.16 -2.54 -3.47
C ALA A 38 11.60 -2.66 -2.01
N ILE A 39 11.19 -3.74 -1.33
CA ILE A 39 11.64 -4.06 0.04
C ILE A 39 13.13 -4.43 0.02
N ARG A 40 13.55 -5.32 -0.88
CA ARG A 40 14.96 -5.73 -1.02
C ARG A 40 15.90 -4.58 -1.37
N ALA A 41 15.44 -3.62 -2.18
CA ALA A 41 16.23 -2.45 -2.54
C ALA A 41 16.39 -1.44 -1.38
N LYS A 42 15.59 -1.56 -0.33
CA LYS A 42 15.65 -0.70 0.88
C LYS A 42 16.28 -1.40 2.10
N GLY A 43 16.70 -2.66 1.95
CA GLY A 43 17.36 -3.46 2.99
C GLY A 43 18.87 -3.47 2.84
#